data_AF-A0A3M1CZ00-F1
#
_entry.id   AF-A0A3M1CZ00-F1
#
_cell.length_a   1.000
_cell.length_b   1.000
_cell.length_c   1.000
_cell.angle_alpha   90.00
_cell.angle_beta   90.00
_cell.angle_gamma   90.00
#
_symmetry.space_group_name_H-M   'P 1'
#
loop_
_entity.id
_entity.type
_entity.pdbx_description
1 polymer ?
#
loop_
_entity_poly.entity_id
_entity_poly.type
_entity_poly.pdbx_seq_one_letter_code
_entity_poly.pdbx_strand_id
1 'polypeptide(L)' 'MGALLPGGALVVSLDFELFWGMRDKVSLQRYRRQILGGRAAIPRLLDLFVAHGIHATWATV' A
#
# COMPACT_ATOMS: atom_id res chain seq x y z
N MET A 1 -17.61 -26.42 26.22
CA MET A 1 -16.65 -25.75 25.32
C MET A 1 -17.45 -24.95 24.30
N GLY A 2 -17.63 -23.64 24.54
CA GLY A 2 -18.38 -22.77 23.65
C GLY A 2 -17.60 -22.58 22.36
N ALA A 3 -18.23 -22.84 21.22
CA ALA A 3 -17.67 -22.50 19.92
C ALA A 3 -17.52 -20.97 19.86
N LEU A 4 -16.27 -20.50 19.75
CA LEU A 4 -15.99 -19.13 19.36
C LEU A 4 -16.64 -18.92 17.99
N LEU A 5 -17.55 -17.96 17.89
CA LEU A 5 -17.98 -17.43 16.60
C LEU A 5 -16.72 -17.09 15.79
N PRO A 6 -16.58 -17.49 14.52
CA PRO A 6 -15.38 -17.21 13.76
C PRO A 6 -15.23 -15.69 13.67
N GLY A 7 -14.20 -15.15 14.31
CA GLY A 7 -13.89 -13.73 14.26
C GLY A 7 -13.67 -13.30 12.80
N GLY A 8 -14.10 -12.10 12.45
CA GLY A 8 -13.77 -11.49 11.16
C GLY A 8 -12.30 -11.08 11.10
N ALA A 9 -11.74 -11.02 9.89
CA ALA A 9 -10.39 -10.53 9.65
C ALA A 9 -10.42 -9.18 8.92
N LEU A 10 -9.58 -8.25 9.35
CA LEU A 10 -9.24 -7.06 8.56
C LEU A 10 -8.05 -7.41 7.66
N VAL A 11 -8.22 -7.27 6.35
CA VAL A 11 -7.16 -7.54 5.37
C VAL A 11 -6.72 -6.23 4.72
N VAL A 12 -5.42 -5.96 4.78
CA VAL A 12 -4.80 -4.80 4.11
C VAL A 12 -3.98 -5.30 2.94
N SER A 13 -4.37 -4.93 1.72
CA SER A 13 -3.63 -5.19 0.48
C SER A 13 -3.40 -3.87 -0.24
N LEU A 14 -2.16 -3.60 -0.65
CA LEU A 14 -1.75 -2.33 -1.24
C LEU A 14 -1.03 -2.55 -2.57
N ASP A 15 -1.40 -1.76 -3.57
CA ASP A 15 -0.72 -1.78 -4.87
C ASP A 15 0.43 -0.75 -4.88
N PHE A 16 1.61 -1.20 -5.31
CA PHE A 16 2.78 -0.37 -5.50
C PHE A 16 3.02 -0.15 -7.00
N GLU A 17 2.25 0.78 -7.58
CA GLU A 17 2.24 1.05 -9.01
C GLU A 17 3.16 2.19 -9.45
N LEU A 18 3.38 3.19 -8.58
CA LEU A 18 4.06 4.46 -8.88
C LEU A 18 3.55 5.15 -10.15
N PHE A 19 4.10 4.82 -11.33
CA PHE A 19 3.72 5.40 -12.62
C PHE A 19 2.93 4.43 -13.51
N TRP A 20 2.82 3.17 -13.10
CA TRP A 20 2.00 2.18 -13.78
C TRP A 20 0.53 2.63 -13.81
N GLY A 21 -0.18 2.32 -14.89
CA GLY A 21 -1.56 2.79 -15.14
C GLY A 21 -1.73 4.28 -15.48
N MET A 22 -0.66 5.09 -15.35
CA MET A 22 -0.65 6.53 -15.67
C MET A 22 0.23 6.88 -16.86
N ARG A 23 1.13 5.99 -17.26
CA ARG A 23 2.11 6.21 -18.34
C ARG A 23 1.50 6.62 -19.68
N ASP A 24 0.32 6.09 -20.02
CA ASP A 24 -0.43 6.37 -21.25
C ASP A 24 -1.37 7.59 -21.13
N LYS A 25 -1.60 8.07 -19.90
CA LYS A 25 -2.56 9.14 -19.61
C LYS A 25 -1.89 10.49 -19.35
N VAL A 26 -0.66 10.49 -18.84
CA VAL A 26 0.02 11.72 -18.42
C VAL A 26 1.54 11.59 -18.57
N SER A 27 2.21 12.69 -18.94
CA SER A 27 3.66 12.70 -19.03
C SER A 27 4.32 12.49 -17.66
N LEU A 28 5.48 11.82 -17.67
CA LEU A 28 6.27 11.58 -16.47
C LEU A 28 6.60 12.88 -15.72
N GLN A 29 6.89 13.95 -16.45
CA GLN A 29 7.20 15.27 -15.87
C GLN A 29 6.03 15.80 -15.04
N ARG A 30 4.80 15.67 -15.56
CA ARG A 30 3.59 16.14 -14.88
C ARG A 30 3.19 15.25 -13.71
N TYR A 31 3.55 13.96 -13.74
CA TYR A 31 3.24 12.98 -12.68
C TYR A 31 4.38 12.77 -11.65
N ARG A 32 5.51 13.46 -11.82
CA ARG A 32 6.71 13.29 -10.99
C ARG A 32 6.42 13.45 -9.50
N ARG A 33 5.56 14.40 -9.13
CA ARG A 33 5.24 14.70 -7.72
C ARG A 33 4.57 13.51 -7.03
N GLN A 34 3.69 12.79 -7.74
CA GLN A 34 2.97 11.64 -7.22
C GLN A 34 3.92 10.47 -6.99
N ILE A 35 4.83 10.21 -7.93
CA ILE A 35 5.86 9.18 -7.80
C ILE A 35 6.75 9.46 -6.58
N LEU A 36 7.23 10.70 -6.44
CA LEU A 36 8.06 11.10 -5.31
C LEU A 36 7.29 11.04 -3.98
N GLY A 37 6.02 11.45 -3.98
CA GLY A 37 5.13 11.34 -2.83
C GLY A 37 4.93 9.89 -2.39
N GLY A 38 4.66 8.98 -3.34
CA GLY A 38 4.57 7.55 -3.07
C GLY A 38 5.86 6.99 -2.46
N ARG A 39 7.01 7.31 -3.06
CA ARG A 39 8.33 6.90 -2.53
C ARG A 39 8.60 7.42 -1.12
N ALA A 40 8.08 8.59 -0.76
CA ALA A 40 8.20 9.14 0.59
C ALA A 40 7.21 8.50 1.59
N ALA A 41 6.00 8.15 1.13
CA ALA A 41 4.95 7.59 1.97
C ALA A 41 5.19 6.13 2.34
N ILE A 42 5.72 5.32 1.41
CA ILE A 42 5.85 3.86 1.60
C ILE A 42 6.71 3.50 2.81
N PRO A 43 7.93 4.04 3.00
CA PRO A 43 8.73 3.72 4.18
C PRO A 43 7.99 4.05 5.49
N ARG A 44 7.28 5.18 5.52
CA ARG A 44 6.50 5.59 6.70
C ARG A 44 5.32 4.66 6.99
N LEU A 45 4.65 4.17 5.94
CA LEU A 45 3.60 3.15 6.11
C LEU A 45 4.17 1.84 6.65
N LEU A 46 5.34 1.41 6.13
CA LEU A 46 6.00 0.21 6.62
C LEU A 46 6.40 0.35 8.10
N ASP A 47 6.94 1.50 8.50
CA ASP A 47 7.26 1.79 9.90
C ASP A 47 6.02 1.73 10.79
N LEU A 48 4.89 2.28 10.34
CA LEU A 48 3.62 2.21 11.06
C LEU A 48 3.08 0.78 11.16
N PHE A 49 3.17 -0.01 10.09
CA PHE A 49 2.74 -1.40 10.12
C PHE A 49 3.56 -2.22 11.12
N VAL A 50 4.88 -2.03 11.15
CA VAL A 50 5.75 -2.65 12.15
C VAL A 50 5.39 -2.18 13.56
N ALA A 51 5.25 -0.87 13.77
CA ALA A 51 4.95 -0.29 15.08
C ALA A 51 3.61 -0.76 15.67
N HIS A 52 2.64 -1.08 14.80
CA HIS A 52 1.30 -1.52 15.21
C HIS A 52 1.06 -3.04 15.06
N GLY A 53 2.07 -3.82 14.63
CA GLY A 53 1.92 -5.26 14.40
C GLY A 53 0.89 -5.58 13.29
N ILE A 54 0.73 -4.70 12.32
CA ILE A 54 -0.19 -4.87 11.20
C ILE A 54 0.52 -5.68 10.10
N HIS A 55 -0.05 -6.82 9.75
CA HIS A 55 0.37 -7.58 8.59
C HIS A 55 -0.38 -7.08 7.34
N ALA A 56 0.37 -6.78 6.29
CA ALA A 56 -0.17 -6.31 5.01
C ALA A 56 0.51 -7.02 3.84
N THR A 57 -0.22 -7.17 2.75
CA THR A 57 0.32 -7.67 1.48
C THR A 57 0.53 -6.51 0.51
N TRP A 58 1.60 -6.57 -0.27
CA TRP A 58 1.93 -5.56 -1.26
C TRP A 58 2.07 -6.20 -2.63
N ALA A 59 1.30 -5.71 -3.61
CA ALA A 59 1.47 -6.06 -5.01
C ALA A 59 2.44 -5.06 -5.67
N THR A 60 3.62 -5.52 -6.09
CA THR A 60 4.64 -4.66 -6.70
C THR A 60 4.80 -4.96 -8.19
N VAL A 61 4.94 -3.93 -9.02
CA VAL A 61 5.09 -4.02 -10.49
C VAL A 61 6.40 -3.43 -11.00
#